data_AF-A0A0F8CHY6-F1
#
_entry.id   AF-A0A0F8CHY6-F1
#
_cell.length_a   1.000
_cell.length_b   1.000
_cell.length_c   1.000
_cell.angle_alpha   90.00
_cell.angle_beta   90.00
_cell.angle_gamma   90.00
#
_symmetry.space_group_name_H-M   'P 1'
#
loop_
_entity.id
_entity.type
_entity.pdbx_description
1 polymer ?
#
loop_
_entity_poly.entity_id
_entity_poly.type
_entity_poly.pdbx_seq_one_letter_code
_entity_poly.pdbx_strand_id
1 'polypeptide(L)' 'MIVLQAPRPSTGPHKLRECLPLIIFLRNRLKYALTGDEVKKICMQRFIKIDGKVRTDVTYPAGFMGQYAAV' A
#
# COMPACT_ATOMS: atom_id res chain seq x y z
N MET A 1 -6.03 15.64 -9.83
CA MET A 1 -5.76 14.32 -10.45
C MET A 1 -6.87 13.36 -10.06
N ILE A 2 -7.93 13.34 -10.88
CA ILE A 2 -9.07 12.44 -10.72
C ILE A 2 -8.59 11.07 -11.26
N VAL A 3 -8.59 10.04 -10.43
CA VAL A 3 -8.13 8.70 -10.85
C VAL A 3 -9.24 8.01 -11.64
N LEU A 4 -9.14 7.99 -12.97
CA LEU A 4 -10.00 7.19 -13.86
C LEU A 4 -9.90 5.68 -13.58
N GLN A 5 -8.80 5.25 -12.94
CA GLN A 5 -8.57 3.87 -12.52
C GLN A 5 -8.16 3.85 -11.05
N ALA A 6 -9.05 3.33 -10.20
CA ALA A 6 -8.75 3.08 -8.80
C ALA A 6 -8.05 1.72 -8.66
N PRO A 7 -6.88 1.62 -7.99
CA PRO A 7 -6.23 0.34 -7.76
C PRO A 7 -7.14 -0.53 -6.90
N ARG A 8 -7.61 -1.63 -7.49
CA ARG A 8 -8.46 -2.60 -6.79
C ARG A 8 -7.56 -3.36 -5.80
N PRO A 9 -7.90 -3.40 -4.51
CA PRO A 9 -7.12 -4.17 -3.54
C PRO A 9 -7.08 -5.64 -3.94
N SER A 10 -5.93 -6.27 -3.77
CA SER A 10 -5.80 -7.72 -3.93
C SER A 10 -6.59 -8.45 -2.85
N THR A 11 -6.97 -9.71 -3.08
CA THR A 11 -7.58 -10.56 -2.07
C THR A 11 -6.60 -10.72 -0.90
N GLY A 12 -7.04 -10.36 0.30
CA GLY A 12 -6.20 -10.40 1.49
C GLY A 12 -7.04 -10.35 2.77
N PRO A 13 -6.42 -10.11 3.93
CA PRO A 13 -7.07 -10.32 5.23
C PRO A 13 -8.20 -9.32 5.53
N HIS A 14 -8.33 -8.24 4.77
CA HIS A 14 -9.28 -7.16 5.04
C HIS A 14 -10.35 -7.05 3.94
N LYS A 15 -11.58 -6.69 4.35
CA LYS A 15 -12.70 -6.46 3.44
C LYS A 15 -12.43 -5.24 2.56
N LEU A 16 -12.90 -5.29 1.31
CA LEU A 16 -12.71 -4.23 0.30
C LEU A 16 -13.08 -2.81 0.77
N ARG A 17 -14.09 -2.69 1.65
CA ARG A 17 -14.55 -1.39 2.18
C ARG A 17 -13.80 -0.93 3.44
N GLU A 18 -13.07 -1.83 4.09
CA GLU A 18 -12.33 -1.59 5.34
C GLU A 18 -10.81 -1.53 5.10
N CYS A 19 -10.37 -1.68 3.84
CA CYS A 19 -8.96 -1.69 3.45
C CYS A 19 -8.59 -0.49 2.57
N LEU A 20 -7.36 -0.01 2.75
CA LEU A 20 -6.70 0.93 1.87
C LEU A 20 -5.51 0.22 1.23
N PRO A 21 -5.38 0.19 -0.11
CA PRO A 21 -4.24 -0.43 -0.76
C PRO A 21 -2.95 0.36 -0.51
N LEU A 22 -1.83 -0.34 -0.37
CA LEU A 22 -0.51 0.24 -0.07
C LEU A 22 -0.11 1.41 -0.97
N ILE A 23 -0.44 1.35 -2.26
CA ILE A 23 -0.19 2.44 -3.21
C ILE A 23 -0.84 3.77 -2.82
N ILE A 24 -2.07 3.72 -2.27
CA ILE A 24 -2.78 4.94 -1.82
C ILE A 24 -2.16 5.42 -0.51
N PHE A 25 -1.73 4.51 0.35
CA PHE A 25 -1.08 4.86 1.61
C PHE A 25 0.25 5.61 1.38
N LEU A 26 1.14 5.05 0.56
CA LEU A 26 2.46 5.63 0.28
C LEU A 26 2.38 6.94 -0.51
N ARG A 27 1.42 7.05 -1.45
CA ARG A 27 1.26 8.24 -2.29
C ARG A 27 0.43 9.34 -1.63
N ASN A 28 -0.74 9.00 -1.10
CA ASN A 28 -1.71 10.00 -0.65
C ASN A 28 -1.61 10.32 0.85
N ARG A 29 -1.18 9.38 1.69
CA ARG A 29 -1.04 9.60 3.14
C ARG A 29 0.37 10.04 3.52
N LEU A 30 1.37 9.28 3.09
CA LEU A 30 2.77 9.53 3.46
C LEU A 30 3.55 10.40 2.46
N LYS A 31 3.06 10.49 1.21
CA LYS A 31 3.70 11.26 0.11
C LYS A 31 5.16 10.88 -0.16
N TYR A 32 5.55 9.62 0.09
CA TYR A 32 6.90 9.12 -0.20
C TYR A 32 7.16 8.85 -1.69
N ALA A 33 6.09 8.78 -2.48
CA ALA A 33 6.15 8.57 -3.92
C ALA A 33 5.12 9.46 -4.62
N LEU A 34 5.47 9.97 -5.79
CA LEU A 34 4.62 10.73 -6.70
C LEU A 34 3.93 9.79 -7.71
N THR A 35 4.65 8.75 -8.15
CA THR A 35 4.20 7.82 -9.21
C THR A 35 4.03 6.38 -8.69
N GLY A 36 3.25 5.58 -9.42
CA GLY A 36 3.07 4.15 -9.09
C GLY A 36 4.35 3.34 -9.24
N ASP A 37 5.26 3.74 -10.12
CA ASP A 37 6.54 3.08 -10.34
C ASP A 37 7.51 3.28 -9.18
N GLU A 38 7.52 4.48 -8.58
CA GLU A 38 8.28 4.75 -7.36
C GLU A 38 7.76 3.90 -6.19
N VAL A 39 6.44 3.80 -6.03
CA VAL A 39 5.84 2.90 -5.04
C VAL A 39 6.30 1.46 -5.27
N LYS A 40 6.33 1.01 -6.52
CA LYS A 40 6.80 -0.34 -6.87
C LYS A 40 8.25 -0.54 -6.49
N LYS A 41 9.13 0.45 -6.74
CA LYS A 41 10.55 0.42 -6.33
C LYS A 41 10.68 0.33 -4.80
N ILE A 42 9.95 1.13 -4.05
CA ILE A 42 9.98 1.11 -2.57
C ILE A 42 9.51 -0.26 -2.04
N CYS A 43 8.43 -0.81 -2.61
CA CYS A 43 7.96 -2.15 -2.26
C CYS A 43 8.99 -3.24 -2.60
N MET A 44 9.70 -3.14 -3.74
CA MET A 44 10.76 -4.09 -4.11
C MET A 44 11.97 -4.02 -3.19
N GLN A 45 12.27 -2.84 -2.64
CA GLN A 45 13.35 -2.66 -1.67
C GLN A 45 13.05 -3.26 -0.29
N ARG A 46 11.83 -3.78 -0.06
CA ARG A 46 11.44 -4.50 1.17
C ARG A 46 11.47 -3.66 2.46
N PHE A 47 11.44 -2.33 2.33
CA PHE A 47 11.42 -1.40 3.48
C PHE A 47 10.07 -1.40 4.21
N ILE A 48 8.98 -1.79 3.54
CA ILE A 48 7.63 -1.74 4.11
C ILE A 48 7.27 -3.07 4.76
N LYS A 49 6.97 -3.00 6.06
CA LYS A 49 6.45 -4.10 6.85
C LYS A 49 5.02 -3.78 7.30
N ILE A 50 4.13 -4.74 7.09
CA ILE A 50 2.76 -4.73 7.64
C ILE A 50 2.67 -5.89 8.60
N ASP A 51 2.30 -5.62 9.85
CA ASP A 51 2.16 -6.63 10.91
C ASP A 51 3.43 -7.50 11.08
N GLY A 52 4.60 -6.85 11.02
CA GLY A 52 5.91 -7.50 11.14
C GLY A 52 6.37 -8.29 9.92
N LYS A 53 5.55 -8.40 8.86
CA LYS A 53 5.90 -9.10 7.62
C LYS A 53 6.21 -8.10 6.50
N VAL A 54 7.34 -8.32 5.82
CA VAL A 54 7.69 -7.55 4.62
C VAL A 54 6.66 -7.85 3.53
N ARG A 55 6.03 -6.80 2.98
CA ARG A 55 5.07 -6.92 1.88
C ARG A 55 5.56 -6.13 0.68
N THR A 56 5.67 -6.82 -0.46
CA THR A 56 6.06 -6.23 -1.74
C THR A 56 4.87 -5.91 -2.65
N ASP A 57 3.67 -6.36 -2.29
CA ASP A 57 2.47 -6.22 -3.10
C ASP A 57 1.92 -4.79 -3.01
N VAL A 58 1.99 -4.06 -4.12
CA VAL A 58 1.60 -2.65 -4.21
C VAL A 58 0.09 -2.43 -3.95
N THR A 59 -0.72 -3.44 -4.24
CA THR A 59 -2.19 -3.46 -4.03
C THR A 59 -2.61 -4.26 -2.81
N TYR A 60 -1.67 -4.60 -1.90
CA TYR A 60 -2.00 -5.30 -0.67
C TYR A 60 -3.06 -4.54 0.12
N PRO A 61 -4.18 -5.18 0.51
CA PRO A 61 -5.20 -4.54 1.32
C PRO A 61 -4.65 -4.35 2.73
N ALA A 62 -4.36 -3.12 3.10
CA ALA A 62 -3.91 -2.73 4.43
C ALA A 62 -5.12 -2.19 5.22
N GLY A 63 -5.44 -2.79 6.37
CA GLY A 63 -6.64 -2.48 7.15
C GLY A 63 -6.43 -1.46 8.27
N PHE A 64 -7.52 -0.94 8.85
CA PHE A 64 -7.52 0.16 9.83
C PHE A 64 -6.76 -0.09 11.15
N MET A 65 -6.25 -1.29 11.40
CA MET A 65 -5.49 -1.65 12.62
C MET A 65 -4.16 -2.35 12.33
N GLY A 66 -3.76 -2.47 11.06
CA GLY A 66 -2.47 -3.07 10.73
C GLY A 66 -1.32 -2.16 11.18
N GLN A 67 -0.29 -2.73 11.81
CA GLN A 67 0.90 -1.96 12.17
C GLN A 67 1.74 -1.71 10.92
N TYR A 68 1.83 -0.46 10.50
CA TYR A 68 2.67 -0.01 9.39
C TYR A 68 4.03 0.40 9.93
N ALA A 69 5.08 -0.35 9.56
CA ALA A 69 6.46 0.03 9.85
C ALA A 69 7.23 0.18 8.54
N ALA A 70 7.77 1.37 8.31
CA ALA A 70 8.84 1.58 7.35
C ALA A 70 10.16 1.50 8.12
N VAL A 71 11.02 0.55 7.75
CA VAL A 71 12.36 0.39 8.33
C VAL A 71 13.34 1.24 7.53
#